data_AF-A0A2Z5EMB6-F1
#
_entry.id   AF-A0A2Z5EMB6-F1
#
_cell.length_a   1.000
_cell.length_b   1.000
_cell.length_c   1.000
_cell.angle_alpha   90.00
_cell.angle_beta   90.00
_cell.angle_gamma   90.00
#
_symmetry.space_group_name_H-M   'P 1'
#
loop_
_entity.id
_entity.type
_entity.pdbx_description
1 polymer ?
#
loop_
_entity_poly.entity_id
_entity_poly.type
_entity_poly.pdbx_seq_one_letter_code
_entity_poly.pdbx_strand_id
1 'polypeptide(L)'
;MNPWLDKHMPAPMAAPETAELRTARVRLIVALVALGAMTAFWPAIAGRVALGVVVGLAVFIAVQGIFWIRAKNQADDDYLMSRMTEDDADDLP
;
A
#
# COMPACT_ATOMS: atom_id res chain seq x y z
N MET A 1 -9.33 18.94 0.57
CA MET A 1 -9.34 18.10 -0.65
C MET A 1 -9.25 19.02 -1.87
N ASN A 2 -8.67 18.57 -2.99
CA ASN A 2 -8.41 19.40 -4.18
C ASN A 2 -9.58 19.24 -5.19
N PRO A 3 -10.35 20.30 -5.49
CA PRO A 3 -11.57 20.22 -6.32
C PRO A 3 -11.34 19.68 -7.73
N TRP A 4 -10.13 19.83 -8.25
CA TRP A 4 -9.76 19.36 -9.59
C TRP A 4 -9.68 17.83 -9.67
N LEU A 5 -9.17 17.19 -8.60
CA LEU A 5 -9.02 15.73 -8.49
C LEU A 5 -10.38 15.05 -8.37
N ASP A 6 -11.29 15.59 -7.55
CA ASP A 6 -12.64 15.03 -7.36
C ASP A 6 -13.46 15.05 -8.66
N LYS A 7 -13.23 16.04 -9.53
CA LYS A 7 -13.93 16.16 -10.82
C LYS A 7 -13.44 15.18 -11.90
N HIS A 8 -12.16 14.79 -11.86
CA HIS A 8 -11.54 13.97 -12.92
C HIS A 8 -11.28 12.51 -12.50
N MET A 9 -11.45 12.19 -11.21
CA MET A 9 -11.49 10.83 -10.69
C MET A 9 -12.92 10.50 -10.22
N PRO A 10 -13.78 9.93 -11.10
CA PRO A 10 -15.21 9.73 -10.81
C PRO A 10 -15.49 8.72 -9.68
N ALA A 11 -14.46 8.07 -9.16
CA ALA A 11 -14.47 7.45 -7.85
C ALA A 11 -13.08 7.69 -7.23
N PRO A 12 -12.96 8.02 -5.93
CA PRO A 12 -11.71 7.80 -5.25
C PRO A 12 -11.46 6.28 -5.33
N MET A 13 -10.55 5.88 -6.21
CA MET A 13 -10.25 4.47 -6.54
C MET A 13 -9.61 3.71 -5.35
N ALA A 14 -9.63 4.32 -4.18
CA ALA A 14 -9.20 3.80 -2.89
C ALA A 14 -9.90 4.64 -1.81
N ALA A 15 -10.42 3.99 -0.77
CA ALA A 15 -10.82 4.67 0.46
C ALA A 15 -9.73 5.67 0.92
N PRO A 16 -10.08 6.82 1.51
CA PRO A 16 -9.10 7.78 2.00
C PRO A 16 -8.07 7.07 2.90
N GLU A 17 -6.84 6.96 2.37
CA GLU A 17 -5.78 6.16 2.97
C GLU A 17 -5.34 6.82 4.28
N THR A 18 -5.48 6.11 5.40
CA THR A 18 -5.04 6.62 6.70
C THR A 18 -3.54 6.92 6.68
N ALA A 19 -3.09 7.85 7.53
CA ALA A 19 -1.66 8.19 7.61
C ALA A 19 -0.78 6.96 7.90
N GLU A 20 -1.32 5.99 8.64
CA GLU A 20 -0.66 4.72 8.96
C GLU A 20 -0.51 3.80 7.74
N LEU A 21 -1.58 3.61 6.95
CA LEU A 21 -1.55 2.84 5.70
C LEU A 21 -0.58 3.46 4.69
N ARG A 22 -0.57 4.78 4.58
CA ARG A 22 0.38 5.50 3.71
C ARG A 22 1.83 5.29 4.15
N THR A 23 2.09 5.36 5.45
CA THR A 23 3.44 5.14 6.01
C THR A 23 3.90 3.70 5.76
N ALA A 24 3.02 2.73 5.94
CA ALA A 24 3.29 1.33 5.63
C ALA A 24 3.60 1.11 4.15
N ARG A 25 2.84 1.75 3.23
CA ARG A 25 3.11 1.71 1.80
C ARG A 25 4.49 2.27 1.45
N VAL A 26 4.85 3.42 2.01
CA VAL A 26 6.17 4.04 1.78
C VAL A 26 7.29 3.12 2.27
N ARG A 27 7.15 2.50 3.44
CA ARG A 27 8.14 1.53 3.95
C ARG A 27 8.32 0.34 3.00
N LEU A 28 7.23 -0.19 2.44
CA LEU A 28 7.28 -1.27 1.45
C LEU A 28 7.97 -0.84 0.15
N ILE A 29 7.65 0.34 -0.37
CA ILE A 29 8.30 0.89 -1.57
C ILE A 29 9.80 1.05 -1.33
N VAL A 30 10.20 1.65 -0.21
CA VAL A 30 11.61 1.83 0.15
C VAL A 30 12.32 0.47 0.26
N ALA A 31 11.69 -0.53 0.89
CA ALA A 31 12.26 -1.87 0.97
C ALA A 31 12.41 -2.53 -0.41
N LEU A 32 11.42 -2.41 -1.30
CA LEU A 32 11.51 -2.94 -2.66
C LEU A 32 12.61 -2.26 -3.48
N VAL A 33 12.74 -0.93 -3.36
CA VAL A 33 13.81 -0.16 -4.01
C VAL A 33 15.18 -0.59 -3.48
N ALA A 34 15.32 -0.75 -2.15
CA ALA A 34 16.56 -1.25 -1.55
C ALA A 34 16.91 -2.66 -2.03
N LEU A 35 15.92 -3.57 -2.12
CA LEU A 35 16.12 -4.90 -2.67
C LEU A 35 16.60 -4.84 -4.13
N GLY A 36 15.95 -4.02 -4.95
CA GLY A 36 16.30 -3.82 -6.36
C GLY A 36 17.71 -3.23 -6.53
N ALA A 37 18.10 -2.28 -5.68
CA ALA A 37 19.46 -1.75 -5.68
C ALA A 37 20.49 -2.83 -5.29
N MET A 38 20.21 -3.63 -4.26
CA MET A 38 21.11 -4.70 -3.84
C MET A 38 21.28 -5.77 -4.93
N THR A 39 20.22 -6.11 -5.65
CA THR A 39 20.31 -7.07 -6.77
C THR A 39 21.04 -6.48 -7.97
N ALA A 40 20.81 -5.19 -8.28
CA ALA A 40 21.51 -4.50 -9.38
C ALA A 40 23.03 -4.37 -9.13
N PHE A 41 23.45 -4.12 -7.89
CA PHE A 41 24.86 -3.98 -7.51
C PHE A 41 25.45 -5.24 -6.85
N TRP A 42 24.80 -6.41 -7.02
CA TRP A 42 25.19 -7.66 -6.35
C TRP A 42 26.69 -7.99 -6.45
N PRO A 43 27.36 -7.89 -7.62
CA PRO A 43 28.78 -8.23 -7.73
C PRO A 43 29.69 -7.34 -6.86
N ALA A 44 29.29 -6.10 -6.58
CA ALA A 44 30.06 -5.17 -5.78
C ALA A 44 29.87 -5.35 -4.26
N ILE A 45 28.77 -5.99 -3.85
CA ILE A 45 28.38 -6.14 -2.43
C ILE A 45 28.27 -7.60 -1.98
N ALA A 46 28.60 -8.57 -2.85
CA ALA A 46 28.43 -9.99 -2.59
C ALA A 46 29.22 -10.44 -1.34
N GLY A 47 28.51 -11.01 -0.37
CA GLY A 47 29.07 -11.50 0.88
C GLY A 47 28.02 -12.08 1.82
N ARG A 48 28.44 -12.79 2.87
CA ARG A 48 27.54 -13.44 3.85
C ARG A 48 26.58 -12.45 4.52
N VAL A 49 27.06 -11.24 4.81
CA VAL A 49 26.24 -10.17 5.40
C VAL A 49 25.19 -9.69 4.41
N ALA A 50 25.55 -9.45 3.14
CA ALA A 50 24.62 -9.02 2.11
C ALA A 50 23.52 -10.07 1.85
N LEU A 51 23.87 -11.37 1.87
CA LEU A 51 22.90 -12.47 1.82
C LEU A 51 21.89 -12.40 2.98
N GLY A 52 22.38 -12.23 4.21
CA GLY A 52 21.53 -12.10 5.39
C GLY A 52 20.58 -10.89 5.30
N VAL A 53 21.08 -9.75 4.80
CA VAL A 53 20.28 -8.55 4.59
C VAL A 53 19.20 -8.78 3.52
N VAL A 54 19.53 -9.40 2.38
CA VAL A 54 18.54 -9.72 1.33
C VAL A 54 17.43 -10.62 1.84
N VAL A 55 17.78 -11.68 2.58
CA VAL A 55 16.79 -12.59 3.19
C VAL A 55 15.92 -11.84 4.19
N GLY A 56 16.53 -11.03 5.07
CA GLY A 56 15.79 -10.21 6.04
C GLY A 56 14.83 -9.22 5.36
N LEU A 57 15.27 -8.58 4.28
CA LEU A 57 14.45 -7.67 3.49
C LEU A 57 13.27 -8.39 2.82
N ALA A 58 13.51 -9.58 2.26
CA ALA A 58 12.47 -10.39 1.64
C ALA A 58 11.40 -10.81 2.66
N VAL A 59 11.81 -11.25 3.85
CA VAL A 59 10.89 -11.58 4.95
C VAL A 59 10.11 -10.33 5.40
N PHE A 60 10.80 -9.19 5.56
CA PHE A 60 10.15 -7.93 5.90
C PHE A 60 9.08 -7.53 4.87
N ILE A 61 9.41 -7.58 3.58
CA ILE A 61 8.48 -7.24 2.49
C ILE A 61 7.28 -8.19 2.51
N ALA A 62 7.49 -9.50 2.69
CA ALA A 62 6.41 -10.46 2.74
C ALA A 62 5.46 -10.20 3.92
N VAL A 63 6.00 -10.04 5.13
CA VAL A 63 5.21 -9.81 6.34
C VAL A 63 4.49 -8.47 6.26
N GLN A 64 5.23 -7.37 6.05
CA GLN A 64 4.67 -6.03 5.97
C GLN A 64 3.67 -5.90 4.80
N GLY A 65 3.93 -6.57 3.69
CA GLY A 65 3.07 -6.60 2.50
C GLY A 65 1.72 -7.25 2.80
N ILE A 66 1.71 -8.42 3.45
CA ILE A 66 0.48 -9.11 3.83
C ILE A 66 -0.36 -8.26 4.79
N PHE A 67 0.27 -7.65 5.80
CA PHE A 67 -0.44 -6.78 6.74
C PHE A 67 -1.01 -5.54 6.05
N TRP A 68 -0.23 -4.92 5.16
CA TRP A 68 -0.69 -3.75 4.41
C TRP A 68 -1.85 -4.08 3.47
N ILE A 69 -1.78 -5.19 2.71
CA ILE A 69 -2.87 -5.63 1.81
C ILE A 69 -4.15 -5.88 2.59
N ARG A 70 -4.08 -6.58 3.74
CA ARG A 70 -5.25 -6.84 4.58
C ARG A 70 -5.91 -5.56 5.07
N ALA A 71 -5.10 -4.65 5.63
CA ALA A 71 -5.60 -3.38 6.13
C ALA A 71 -6.13 -2.48 4.99
N LYS A 72 -5.52 -2.55 3.81
CA LYS A 72 -5.99 -1.83 2.62
C LYS A 72 -7.34 -2.37 2.13
N ASN A 73 -7.50 -3.68 2.03
CA ASN A 73 -8.74 -4.32 1.61
C ASN A 73 -9.88 -4.00 2.57
N GLN A 74 -9.64 -4.08 3.89
CA GLN A 74 -10.64 -3.72 4.89
C GLN A 74 -11.09 -2.26 4.73
N ALA A 75 -10.16 -1.33 4.54
CA ALA A 75 -10.50 0.08 4.32
C ALA A 75 -11.30 0.30 3.04
N ASP A 76 -11.02 -0.45 1.97
CA ASP A 76 -11.79 -0.38 0.72
C ASP A 76 -13.19 -0.99 0.88
N ASP A 77 -13.33 -2.12 1.56
CA ASP A 77 -14.62 -2.75 1.85
C ASP A 77 -15.50 -1.83 2.69
N ASP A 78 -14.97 -1.23 3.76
CA ASP A 78 -15.70 -0.29 4.62
C ASP A 78 -16.20 0.93 3.83
N TYR A 79 -15.37 1.45 2.91
CA TYR A 79 -15.72 2.58 2.05
C TYR A 79 -16.78 2.24 0.99
N LEU A 80 -16.73 1.03 0.43
CA LEU A 80 -17.75 0.55 -0.50
C LEU A 80 -19.10 0.38 0.20
N MET A 81 -19.10 -0.21 1.41
CA MET A 81 -20.32 -0.40 2.20
C MET A 81 -20.95 0.92 2.64
N SER A 82 -20.14 1.94 3.00
CA SER A 82 -20.68 3.26 3.34
C SER A 82 -21.35 3.94 2.14
N ARG A 83 -20.78 3.81 0.93
CA ARG A 83 -21.37 4.35 -0.31
C ARG A 83 -22.67 3.66 -0.68
N MET A 84 -22.75 2.33 -0.57
CA MET A 84 -23.98 1.59 -0.83
C MET A 84 -25.12 2.01 0.11
N THR A 85 -24.79 2.28 1.38
CA THR A 85 -25.77 2.73 2.37
C THR A 85 -26.28 4.16 2.09
N GLU A 86 -25.42 5.05 1.58
CA GLU A 86 -25.81 6.41 1.17
C GLU A 86 -26.74 6.39 -0.06
N ASP A 87 -26.40 5.61 -1.10
CA ASP A 87 -27.24 5.48 -2.31
C ASP A 87 -28.62 4.88 -1.97
N ASP A 88 -28.70 3.85 -1.11
CA ASP A 88 -29.98 3.26 -0.67
C ASP A 88 -30.84 4.23 0.17
N ALA A 89 -30.23 5.21 0.83
CA ALA A 89 -30.92 6.23 1.63
C ALA A 89 -31.49 7.37 0.76
N ASP A 90 -30.82 7.71 -0.34
CA ASP A 90 -31.27 8.72 -1.30
C ASP A 90 -32.40 8.24 -2.22
N ASP A 91 -32.60 6.92 -2.33
CA ASP A 91 -33.70 6.27 -3.08
C ASP A 91 -35.01 6.07 -2.26
N LEU A 92 -35.05 6.51 -1.00
CA LEU A 92 -36.27 6.54 -0.18
C LEU A 92 -37.05 7.86 -0.39
N PRO A 93 -38.37 7.81 -0.66
CA PRO A 93 -39.19 8.99 -0.99
C PRO A 93 -39.42 9.95 0.20
#